data_AF-A0A5R9QMP3-F1
#
_entry.id   AF-A0A5R9QMP3-F1
#
_cell.length_a   1.000
_cell.length_b   1.000
_cell.length_c   1.000
_cell.angle_alpha   90.00
_cell.angle_beta   90.00
_cell.angle_gamma   90.00
#
_symmetry.space_group_name_H-M   'P 1'
#
loop_
_entity.id
_entity.type
_entity.pdbx_description
1 polymer ?
#
loop_
_entity_poly.entity_id
_entity_poly.type
_entity_poly.pdbx_seq_one_letter_code
_entity_poly.pdbx_strand_id
1 'polypeptide(L)'
;MTLLILALALFVPPLLLFWRAPSFTWPMRYLLAVIPAACTGIGWQLGFWGYTYTNCQGGAKNLHDCLAGGVDITAWVGYGLLLMIPFLFLGVPLSLWFLLDTAAKHLGQSRSPY
;
A
#
# COMPACT_ATOMS: atom_id res chain seq x y z
N MET A 1 -17.50 -0.35 0.26
CA MET A 1 -16.80 0.73 1.00
C MET A 1 -15.28 0.58 0.96
N THR A 2 -14.74 -0.63 1.15
CA THR A 2 -13.29 -0.93 1.14
C THR A 2 -12.56 -0.58 -0.15
N LEU A 3 -13.14 -0.85 -1.33
CA LEU A 3 -12.53 -0.51 -2.63
C LEU A 3 -12.34 1.01 -2.83
N LEU A 4 -13.25 1.83 -2.33
CA LEU A 4 -13.16 3.29 -2.44
C LEU A 4 -12.03 3.82 -1.56
N ILE A 5 -11.90 3.27 -0.33
CA ILE A 5 -10.78 3.58 0.58
C ILE A 5 -9.45 3.17 -0.05
N LEU A 6 -9.40 1.99 -0.69
CA LEU A 6 -8.20 1.51 -1.38
C LEU A 6 -7.82 2.44 -2.55
N ALA A 7 -8.79 2.84 -3.37
CA ALA A 7 -8.57 3.76 -4.46
C ALA A 7 -8.05 5.12 -3.94
N LEU A 8 -8.64 5.64 -2.85
CA LEU A 8 -8.15 6.86 -2.23
C LEU A 8 -6.70 6.69 -1.72
N ALA A 9 -6.39 5.59 -1.04
CA ALA A 9 -5.04 5.34 -0.54
C ALA A 9 -4.00 5.18 -1.67
N LEU A 10 -4.39 4.63 -2.83
CA LEU A 10 -3.52 4.48 -3.99
C LEU A 10 -3.32 5.79 -4.76
N PHE A 11 -4.38 6.57 -4.98
CA PHE A 11 -4.35 7.71 -5.90
C PHE A 11 -4.22 9.07 -5.23
N VAL A 12 -4.68 9.26 -3.99
CA VAL A 12 -4.60 10.56 -3.31
C VAL A 12 -3.16 10.98 -3.02
N PRO A 13 -2.27 10.14 -2.45
CA PRO A 13 -0.88 10.51 -2.23
C PRO A 13 -0.12 10.95 -3.50
N PRO A 14 -0.17 10.20 -4.62
CA PRO A 14 0.51 10.60 -5.85
C PRO A 14 -0.14 11.82 -6.51
N LEU A 15 -1.46 12.00 -6.40
CA LEU A 15 -2.12 13.25 -6.81
C LEU A 15 -1.62 14.43 -5.97
N LEU A 16 -1.51 14.29 -4.65
CA LEU A 16 -0.99 15.35 -3.79
C LEU A 16 0.48 15.68 -4.11
N LEU A 17 1.30 14.68 -4.42
CA LEU A 17 2.66 14.90 -4.89
C LEU A 17 2.68 15.62 -6.25
N PHE A 18 1.84 15.23 -7.20
CA PHE A 18 1.81 15.85 -8.52
C PHE A 18 1.37 17.32 -8.48
N TRP A 19 0.32 17.63 -7.71
CA TRP A 19 -0.29 18.97 -7.69
C TRP A 19 0.32 19.90 -6.63
N ARG A 20 0.80 19.36 -5.51
CA ARG A 20 1.19 20.13 -4.32
C ARG A 20 2.56 19.77 -3.75
N ALA A 21 3.40 19.04 -4.48
CA ALA A 21 4.80 18.81 -4.09
C ALA A 21 5.51 20.05 -3.50
N PRO A 22 5.50 21.24 -4.14
CA PRO A 22 6.24 22.40 -3.64
C PRO A 22 5.80 22.88 -2.25
N SER A 23 4.55 22.65 -1.85
CA SER A 23 4.03 23.04 -0.54
C SER A 23 4.47 22.13 0.60
N PHE A 24 4.99 20.94 0.30
CA PHE A 24 5.40 19.95 1.29
C PHE A 24 6.91 19.94 1.52
N THR A 25 7.32 19.69 2.77
CA THR A 25 8.72 19.44 3.13
C THR A 25 9.22 18.13 2.52
N TRP A 26 10.54 18.01 2.33
CA TRP A 26 11.16 16.80 1.79
C TRP A 26 10.72 15.49 2.48
N PRO A 27 10.78 15.33 3.81
CA PRO A 27 10.34 14.09 4.46
C PRO A 27 8.87 13.77 4.18
N MET A 28 8.00 14.78 4.12
CA MET A 28 6.59 14.58 3.80
C MET A 28 6.40 14.03 2.38
N ARG A 29 7.22 14.47 1.41
CA ARG A 29 7.16 13.96 0.04
C ARG A 29 7.55 12.47 -0.04
N TYR A 30 8.58 12.07 0.69
CA TYR A 30 8.97 10.66 0.80
C TYR A 30 7.88 9.82 1.45
N LEU A 31 7.26 10.31 2.53
CA LEU A 31 6.14 9.62 3.17
C LEU A 31 4.98 9.43 2.20
N LEU A 32 4.56 10.50 1.51
CA LEU A 32 3.48 10.44 0.51
C LEU A 32 3.79 9.46 -0.63
N ALA A 33 5.07 9.37 -1.04
CA ALA A 33 5.48 8.44 -2.09
C ALA A 33 5.34 6.97 -1.65
N VAL A 34 5.59 6.66 -0.37
CA VAL A 34 5.56 5.27 0.14
C VAL A 34 4.15 4.78 0.48
N ILE A 35 3.19 5.69 0.76
CA ILE A 35 1.83 5.32 1.21
C ILE A 35 1.15 4.26 0.32
N PRO A 36 1.12 4.37 -1.02
CA PRO A 36 0.46 3.39 -1.87
C PRO A 36 0.97 1.95 -1.66
N ALA A 37 2.29 1.76 -1.64
CA ALA A 37 2.92 0.48 -1.34
C ALA A 37 2.71 0.05 0.12
N ALA A 38 2.82 0.97 1.09
CA ALA A 38 2.65 0.63 2.50
C ALA A 38 1.22 0.15 2.81
N CYS A 39 0.19 0.86 2.33
CA CYS A 39 -1.20 0.48 2.59
C CYS A 39 -1.55 -0.89 2.01
N THR A 40 -1.15 -1.14 0.76
CA THR A 40 -1.43 -2.43 0.09
C THR A 40 -0.57 -3.56 0.65
N GLY A 41 0.70 -3.30 0.95
CA GLY A 41 1.63 -4.26 1.52
C GLY A 41 1.29 -4.66 2.97
N ILE A 42 0.99 -3.69 3.83
CA ILE A 42 0.56 -3.97 5.22
C ILE A 42 -0.74 -4.75 5.22
N GLY A 43 -1.72 -4.36 4.39
CA GLY A 43 -2.98 -5.11 4.29
C GLY A 43 -2.78 -6.55 3.79
N TRP A 44 -1.85 -6.77 2.86
CA TRP A 44 -1.47 -8.11 2.44
C TRP A 44 -0.82 -8.93 3.56
N GLN A 45 0.14 -8.35 4.28
CA GLN A 45 0.81 -9.03 5.40
C GLN A 45 -0.16 -9.36 6.53
N LEU A 46 -1.12 -8.48 6.84
CA LEU A 46 -2.16 -8.74 7.83
C LEU A 46 -3.07 -9.91 7.40
N GLY A 47 -3.46 -9.96 6.12
CA GLY A 47 -4.22 -11.09 5.59
C GLY A 47 -3.45 -12.40 5.66
N PHE A 48 -2.18 -12.39 5.26
CA PHE A 48 -1.30 -13.55 5.36
C PHE A 48 -1.11 -14.01 6.80
N TRP A 49 -0.89 -13.08 7.73
CA TRP A 49 -0.79 -13.40 9.15
C TRP A 49 -2.09 -14.02 9.69
N GLY A 50 -3.24 -13.45 9.34
CA GLY A 50 -4.55 -14.00 9.68
C GLY A 50 -4.74 -15.43 9.18
N TYR A 51 -4.34 -15.68 7.93
CA TYR A 51 -4.36 -17.01 7.32
C TYR A 51 -3.53 -18.02 8.14
N THR A 52 -2.30 -17.64 8.49
CA THR A 52 -1.39 -18.52 9.26
C THR A 52 -1.83 -18.71 10.71
N TYR A 53 -2.32 -17.66 11.36
CA TYR A 53 -2.68 -17.67 12.77
C TYR A 53 -3.90 -18.57 13.03
N THR A 54 -4.86 -18.55 12.11
CA THR A 54 -6.09 -19.34 12.22
C THR A 54 -6.03 -20.71 11.54
N ASN A 55 -4.87 -21.08 10.97
CA ASN A 55 -4.70 -22.33 10.22
C ASN A 55 -5.78 -22.53 9.13
N CYS A 56 -6.12 -21.43 8.45
CA CYS A 56 -7.03 -21.46 7.30
C CYS A 56 -6.59 -22.53 6.28
N GLN A 57 -7.56 -23.28 5.74
CA GLN A 57 -7.31 -24.24 4.67
C GLN A 57 -7.77 -23.70 3.31
N GLY A 58 -7.09 -24.12 2.25
CA GLY A 58 -7.38 -23.74 0.87
C GLY A 58 -6.49 -22.62 0.33
N GLY A 59 -6.50 -22.42 -0.99
CA GLY A 59 -5.70 -21.38 -1.65
C GLY A 59 -6.44 -20.03 -1.70
N ALA A 60 -5.75 -18.94 -2.07
CA ALA A 60 -6.31 -17.58 -2.11
C ALA A 60 -7.61 -17.40 -2.92
N LYS A 61 -7.97 -18.36 -3.78
CA LYS A 61 -9.21 -18.38 -4.57
C LYS A 61 -10.33 -19.27 -3.99
N ASN A 62 -9.99 -20.20 -3.10
CA ASN A 62 -10.89 -21.17 -2.48
C ASN A 62 -10.55 -21.29 -0.99
N LEU A 63 -10.66 -20.18 -0.25
CA LEU A 63 -10.51 -20.21 1.20
C LEU A 63 -11.72 -20.94 1.80
N HIS A 64 -11.46 -21.95 2.63
CA HIS A 64 -12.46 -22.53 3.51
C HIS A 64 -12.70 -21.61 4.72
N ASP A 65 -13.79 -21.85 5.45
CA ASP A 65 -14.17 -21.04 6.62
C ASP A 65 -13.03 -20.96 7.64
N CYS A 66 -12.55 -19.74 7.87
CA CYS A 66 -11.50 -19.39 8.81
C CYS A 66 -12.12 -18.86 10.10
N LEU A 67 -12.15 -19.72 11.12
CA LEU A 67 -12.72 -19.38 12.43
C LEU A 67 -11.61 -19.00 13.43
N ALA A 68 -11.65 -17.76 13.91
CA ALA A 68 -10.83 -17.27 15.02
C ALA A 68 -11.69 -17.16 16.28
N GLY A 69 -11.54 -18.08 17.24
CA GLY A 69 -12.27 -18.00 18.52
C GLY A 69 -13.80 -17.97 18.37
N GLY A 70 -14.35 -18.62 17.33
CA GLY A 70 -15.78 -18.62 17.03
C GLY A 70 -16.27 -17.49 16.10
N VAL A 71 -15.38 -16.58 15.69
CA VAL A 71 -15.69 -15.52 14.72
C VAL A 71 -15.15 -15.91 13.34
N ASP A 72 -16.00 -15.82 12.31
CA ASP A 72 -15.59 -16.01 10.92
C ASP A 72 -14.80 -14.79 10.42
N ILE A 73 -13.52 -15.00 10.10
CA ILE A 73 -12.61 -13.97 9.58
C ILE A 73 -12.27 -14.19 8.10
N THR A 74 -12.93 -15.13 7.42
CA THR A 74 -12.63 -15.54 6.03
C THR A 74 -12.62 -14.35 5.08
N ALA A 75 -13.60 -13.46 5.20
CA ALA A 75 -13.70 -12.27 4.36
C ALA A 75 -12.51 -11.30 4.57
N TRP A 76 -12.03 -11.17 5.80
CA TRP A 76 -10.89 -10.29 6.12
C TRP A 76 -9.57 -10.86 5.59
N VAL A 77 -9.34 -12.16 5.80
CA VAL A 77 -8.17 -12.88 5.28
C VAL A 77 -8.17 -12.86 3.75
N GLY A 78 -9.31 -13.17 3.13
CA GLY A 78 -9.46 -13.16 1.68
C GLY A 78 -9.20 -11.77 1.07
N TYR A 79 -9.74 -10.71 1.68
CA TYR A 79 -9.46 -9.35 1.25
C TYR A 79 -7.98 -8.99 1.38
N GLY A 80 -7.34 -9.33 2.50
CA GLY A 80 -5.91 -9.09 2.71
C GLY A 80 -5.05 -9.81 1.67
N LEU A 81 -5.30 -11.09 1.40
CA LEU A 81 -4.58 -11.83 0.34
C LEU A 81 -4.79 -11.22 -1.06
N LEU A 82 -5.98 -10.70 -1.34
CA LEU A 82 -6.27 -10.01 -2.59
C LEU A 82 -5.46 -8.72 -2.76
N LEU A 83 -5.05 -8.05 -1.67
CA LEU A 83 -4.22 -6.84 -1.71
C LEU A 83 -2.81 -7.07 -2.24
N MET A 84 -2.36 -8.33 -2.37
CA MET A 84 -1.10 -8.66 -3.05
C MET A 84 -1.08 -8.15 -4.50
N ILE A 85 -2.21 -8.26 -5.22
CA ILE A 85 -2.32 -7.83 -6.62
C ILE A 85 -2.12 -6.31 -6.75
N PRO A 86 -2.92 -5.44 -6.09
CA PRO A 86 -2.68 -4.01 -6.15
C PRO A 86 -1.34 -3.61 -5.53
N PHE A 87 -0.80 -4.35 -4.55
CA PHE A 87 0.56 -4.09 -4.05
C PHE A 87 1.61 -4.25 -5.15
N LEU A 88 1.65 -5.40 -5.82
CA LEU A 88 2.68 -5.71 -6.82
C LEU A 88 2.53 -4.88 -8.10
N PHE A 89 1.30 -4.67 -8.57
CA PHE A 89 1.06 -4.04 -9.87
C PHE A 89 0.83 -2.53 -9.81
N LEU A 90 0.45 -1.98 -8.66
CA LEU A 90 0.16 -0.55 -8.51
C LEU A 90 0.99 0.07 -7.39
N GLY A 91 0.89 -0.45 -6.17
CA GLY A 91 1.53 0.12 -4.99
C GLY A 91 3.05 0.27 -5.14
N VAL A 92 3.75 -0.84 -5.39
CA VAL A 92 5.21 -0.88 -5.56
C VAL A 92 5.70 -0.01 -6.71
N PRO A 93 5.23 -0.18 -7.98
CA PRO A 93 5.77 0.59 -9.08
C PRO A 93 5.47 2.10 -8.95
N LEU A 94 4.27 2.46 -8.47
CA LEU A 94 3.89 3.84 -8.27
C LEU A 94 4.73 4.48 -7.16
N SER A 95 4.85 3.81 -6.01
CA SER A 95 5.67 4.30 -4.90
C SER A 95 7.14 4.43 -5.28
N LEU A 96 7.69 3.45 -6.00
CA LEU A 96 9.07 3.49 -6.48
C LEU A 96 9.29 4.67 -7.44
N TRP A 97 8.37 4.89 -8.37
CA TRP A 97 8.44 6.02 -9.30
C TRP A 97 8.48 7.37 -8.57
N PHE A 98 7.54 7.60 -7.64
CA PHE A 98 7.48 8.85 -6.89
C PHE A 98 8.67 9.03 -5.92
N LEU A 99 9.19 7.93 -5.36
CA LEU A 99 10.42 7.96 -4.56
C LEU A 99 11.62 8.40 -5.39
N LEU A 100 11.80 7.82 -6.58
CA LEU A 100 12.89 8.16 -7.49
C LEU A 100 12.78 9.60 -7.98
N ASP A 101 11.58 10.06 -8.36
CA ASP A 101 11.33 11.45 -8.76
C ASP A 101 11.62 12.43 -7.61
N THR A 102 11.16 12.11 -6.40
CA THR A 102 11.43 12.94 -5.20
C THR A 102 12.92 12.98 -4.90
N ALA A 103 13.62 11.84 -4.97
CA ALA A 103 15.06 11.76 -4.74
C ALA A 103 15.86 12.53 -5.79
N ALA A 104 15.51 12.40 -7.07
CA ALA A 104 16.15 13.14 -8.16
C ALA A 104 16.03 14.66 -7.94
N LYS A 105 14.84 15.15 -7.57
CA LYS A 105 14.60 16.57 -7.27
C LYS A 105 15.36 17.04 -6.02
N HIS A 106 15.42 16.21 -4.98
CA HIS A 106 16.15 16.54 -3.75
C HIS A 106 17.65 16.68 -3.99
N LEU A 107 18.24 15.75 -4.77
CA LEU A 107 19.65 15.80 -5.18
C LEU A 107 19.96 16.94 -6.16
N GLY A 108 19.01 17.28 -7.04
CA GLY A 108 19.14 18.44 -7.93
C GLY A 108 19.21 19.75 -7.15
N GLN A 109 18.34 19.93 -6.15
CA GLN A 109 18.34 21.13 -5.31
C GLN A 109 19.60 21.23 -4.43
N SER A 110 20.13 20.11 -3.92
CA SER A 110 21.36 20.13 -3.13
C SER A 110 22.63 20.43 -3.94
N ARG A 111 22.58 20.23 -5.27
CA ARG A 111 23.69 20.55 -6.19
C ARG A 111 23.68 21.98 -6.76
N SER A 112 22.57 22.71 -6.64
CA SER A 112 22.48 24.11 -7.10
C SER A 112 22.27 25.06 -5.93
N PRO A 113 23.32 25.39 -5.15
CA PRO A 113 23.25 26.37 -4.07
C PRO A 113 23.37 27.83 -4.54
N TYR A 114 23.28 28.10 -5.86
CA TYR A 114 23.38 29.44 -6.44
C TYR A 114 22.01 29.97 -6.86
#